data_AF-A0AAE2Y5J7-F1
#
_entry.id   AF-A0AAE2Y5J7-F1
#
_cell.length_a   1.000
_cell.length_b   1.000
_cell.length_c   1.000
_cell.angle_alpha   90.00
_cell.angle_beta   90.00
_cell.angle_gamma   90.00
#
_symmetry.space_group_name_H-M   'P 1'
#
loop_
_entity.id
_entity.type
_entity.pdbx_description
1 polymer ?
#
loop_
_entity_poly.entity_id
_entity_poly.type
_entity_poly.pdbx_seq_one_letter_code
_entity_poly.pdbx_strand_id
1 'polypeptide(L)'
;MYVDKAKKLQTLRNILVEKGFQVRRHCCEYFLIKNNKFIGVLTLFPSWNQALLVSTNKQESQKLFPEILQIIKELFPETKVELQG
;
A
#
# COMPACT_ATOMS: atom_id res chain seq x y z
N MET A 1 2.25 -2.99 22.26
CA MET A 1 1.32 -2.30 21.32
C MET A 1 2.03 -1.63 20.13
N TYR A 2 3.16 -0.94 20.29
CA TYR A 2 3.91 -0.34 19.16
C TYR A 2 4.70 -1.33 18.29
N VAL A 3 5.27 -2.38 18.91
CA VAL A 3 6.07 -3.41 18.22
C VAL A 3 5.26 -4.16 17.15
N ASP A 4 3.98 -4.37 17.40
CA ASP A 4 3.05 -5.05 16.48
C ASP A 4 2.82 -4.24 15.19
N LYS A 5 2.60 -2.92 15.32
CA LYS A 5 2.40 -2.03 14.17
C LYS A 5 3.63 -1.96 13.27
N ALA A 6 4.82 -1.82 13.85
CA ALA A 6 6.07 -1.79 13.07
C ALA A 6 6.28 -3.12 12.30
N LYS A 7 5.98 -4.25 12.95
CA LYS A 7 6.03 -5.57 12.32
C LYS A 7 5.03 -5.69 11.17
N LYS A 8 3.77 -5.27 11.35
CA LYS A 8 2.75 -5.27 10.28
C LYS A 8 3.13 -4.42 9.07
N LEU A 9 3.74 -3.24 9.30
CA LEU A 9 4.23 -2.39 8.20
C LEU A 9 5.39 -3.04 7.44
N GLN A 10 6.28 -3.74 8.13
CA GLN A 10 7.33 -4.52 7.49
C GLN A 10 6.75 -5.71 6.71
N THR A 11 5.77 -6.43 7.27
CA THR A 11 5.05 -7.51 6.58
C THR A 11 4.38 -7.02 5.30
N LEU A 12 3.70 -5.87 5.34
CA LEU A 12 3.12 -5.25 4.15
C LEU A 12 4.16 -5.03 3.05
N ARG A 13 5.31 -4.44 3.41
CA ARG A 13 6.41 -4.21 2.46
C ARG A 13 6.88 -5.53 1.84
N ASN A 14 7.07 -6.56 2.66
CA ASN A 14 7.55 -7.86 2.19
C ASN A 14 6.56 -8.49 1.20
N ILE A 15 5.26 -8.50 1.53
CA ILE A 15 4.22 -9.06 0.65
C ILE A 15 4.16 -8.31 -0.69
N LEU A 16 4.27 -6.97 -0.67
CA LEU A 16 4.32 -6.18 -1.91
C LEU A 16 5.56 -6.55 -2.75
N VAL A 17 6.73 -6.70 -2.13
CA VAL A 17 7.96 -7.12 -2.83
C VAL A 17 7.83 -8.51 -3.41
N GLU A 18 7.28 -9.48 -2.65
CA GLU A 18 7.03 -10.84 -3.12
C GLU A 18 6.06 -10.89 -4.32
N LYS A 19 5.11 -9.94 -4.38
CA LYS A 19 4.19 -9.75 -5.52
C LYS A 19 4.81 -8.99 -6.70
N GLY A 20 6.13 -8.78 -6.68
CA GLY A 20 6.90 -8.16 -7.75
C GLY A 20 6.85 -6.63 -7.78
N PHE A 21 6.41 -5.99 -6.70
CA PHE A 21 6.49 -4.53 -6.59
C PHE A 21 7.87 -4.11 -6.08
N GLN A 22 8.44 -3.09 -6.70
CA GLN A 22 9.49 -2.30 -6.08
C GLN A 22 8.82 -1.27 -5.16
N VAL A 23 9.24 -1.25 -3.90
CA VAL A 23 8.64 -0.42 -2.86
C VAL A 23 9.70 0.48 -2.24
N ARG A 24 9.55 1.80 -2.43
CA ARG A 24 10.31 2.79 -1.66
C ARG A 24 9.40 3.32 -0.56
N ARG A 25 9.82 3.22 0.69
CA ARG A 25 9.06 3.73 1.84
C ARG A 25 9.66 5.04 2.35
N HIS A 26 8.83 6.05 2.57
CA HIS A 26 9.20 7.29 3.25
C HIS A 26 8.12 7.63 4.28
N CYS A 27 8.46 7.59 5.57
CA CYS A 27 7.49 7.73 6.65
C CYS A 27 6.28 6.79 6.51
N CYS A 28 5.09 7.35 6.24
CA CYS A 28 3.82 6.63 6.04
C CYS A 28 3.53 6.30 4.57
N GLU A 29 4.37 6.73 3.64
CA GLU A 29 4.18 6.63 2.20
C GLU A 29 4.96 5.46 1.62
N TYR A 30 4.31 4.72 0.73
CA TYR A 30 4.84 3.60 -0.01
C TYR A 30 4.71 3.93 -1.49
N PHE A 31 5.83 4.25 -2.13
CA PHE A 31 5.90 4.47 -3.57
C PHE A 31 5.97 3.11 -4.26
N LEU A 32 4.94 2.79 -5.03
CA LEU A 32 4.71 1.49 -5.65
C LEU A 32 5.12 1.56 -7.13
N ILE A 33 6.08 0.71 -7.50
CA ILE A 33 6.58 0.58 -8.86
C ILE A 33 6.45 -0.90 -9.26
N LYS A 34 5.99 -1.19 -10.48
CA LYS A 34 5.93 -2.56 -11.02
C LYS A 34 6.35 -2.52 -12.49
N ASN A 35 7.19 -3.47 -12.92
CA ASN A 35 7.73 -3.51 -14.29
C ASN A 35 8.35 -2.16 -14.74
N ASN A 36 9.11 -1.51 -13.86
CA ASN A 36 9.70 -0.17 -14.05
C ASN A 36 8.70 0.97 -14.35
N LYS A 37 7.41 0.76 -14.07
CA LYS A 37 6.37 1.81 -14.17
C LYS A 37 5.92 2.22 -12.78
N PHE A 38 5.80 3.53 -12.56
CA PHE A 38 5.20 4.07 -11.35
C PHE A 38 3.70 3.78 -11.35
N ILE A 39 3.23 3.11 -10.30
CA ILE A 39 1.83 2.70 -10.15
C ILE A 39 1.07 3.68 -9.28
N GLY A 40 1.70 4.15 -8.20
CA GLY A 40 1.05 5.07 -7.26
C GLY A 40 1.76 5.16 -5.91
N VAL A 41 1.14 5.93 -5.01
CA VAL A 41 1.55 6.05 -3.61
C VAL A 41 0.46 5.48 -2.73
N LEU A 42 0.80 4.53 -1.87
CA LEU A 42 -0.02 4.12 -0.74
C LEU A 42 0.44 4.89 0.50
N THR A 43 -0.44 5.71 1.06
CA THR A 43 -0.21 6.38 2.34
C THR A 43 -1.04 5.70 3.41
N LEU A 44 -0.39 5.19 4.46
CA LEU A 44 -1.05 4.52 5.57
C LEU A 44 -1.02 5.39 6.83
N PHE A 45 -2.19 5.55 7.45
CA PHE A 45 -2.36 6.24 8.73
C PHE A 45 -2.87 5.25 9.79
N PRO A 46 -2.00 4.39 10.38
CA PRO A 46 -2.42 3.34 11.32
C PRO A 46 -3.00 3.85 12.64
N SER A 47 -2.88 5.15 12.93
CA SER A 47 -3.50 5.78 14.11
C SER A 47 -4.93 6.23 13.84
N TRP A 48 -5.32 6.36 12.57
CA TRP A 48 -6.65 6.82 12.15
C TRP A 48 -7.44 5.73 11.41
N ASN A 49 -6.90 4.51 11.31
CA ASN A 49 -7.49 3.41 10.52
C ASN A 49 -7.84 3.86 9.10
N GLN A 50 -6.93 4.61 8.48
CA GLN A 50 -7.10 5.17 7.15
C GLN A 50 -5.92 4.81 6.26
N ALA A 51 -6.21 4.59 4.98
CA ALA A 51 -5.23 4.50 3.92
C ALA A 51 -5.72 5.30 2.72
N LEU A 52 -4.78 5.94 2.03
CA LEU A 52 -5.02 6.63 0.78
C LEU A 52 -4.16 5.98 -0.30
N LEU A 53 -4.76 5.61 -1.42
CA LEU A 53 -4.04 5.07 -2.56
C LEU A 53 -4.20 6.02 -3.75
N VAL A 54 -3.11 6.71 -4.08
CA VAL A 54 -3.08 7.73 -5.15
C VAL A 54 -2.35 7.19 -6.37
N SER A 55 -2.92 7.33 -7.56
CA SER A 55 -2.23 7.04 -8.83
C SER A 55 -2.34 8.19 -9.82
N THR A 56 -1.30 8.39 -10.61
CA THR A 56 -1.31 9.27 -11.79
C THR A 56 -1.54 8.50 -13.10
N ASN A 57 -1.60 7.16 -13.04
CA ASN A 57 -1.83 6.26 -14.17
C ASN A 57 -3.06 5.37 -13.91
N LYS A 58 -4.22 5.83 -14.38
CA LYS A 58 -5.54 5.17 -14.23
C LYS A 58 -5.59 3.73 -14.71
N GLN A 59 -4.93 3.41 -15.83
CA GLN A 59 -5.02 2.07 -16.42
C GLN A 59 -4.28 1.03 -15.59
N GLU A 60 -3.06 1.35 -15.14
CA GLU A 60 -2.27 0.43 -14.33
C GLU A 60 -2.82 0.32 -12.90
N SER A 61 -3.33 1.43 -12.33
CA SER A 61 -3.94 1.40 -11.01
C SER A 61 -5.20 0.55 -10.97
N GLN A 62 -6.09 0.63 -11.96
CA GLN A 62 -7.31 -0.21 -11.99
C GLN A 62 -7.00 -1.71 -11.96
N LYS A 63 -5.86 -2.13 -12.52
CA LYS A 63 -5.44 -3.54 -12.53
C LYS A 63 -4.82 -3.98 -11.21
N LEU A 64 -4.01 -3.11 -10.58
CA LEU A 64 -3.17 -3.47 -9.44
C LEU A 64 -3.76 -3.07 -8.08
N PHE A 65 -4.63 -2.06 -8.05
CA PHE A 65 -5.25 -1.57 -6.82
C PHE A 65 -6.11 -2.61 -6.11
N PRO A 66 -6.90 -3.47 -6.80
CA PRO A 66 -7.65 -4.53 -6.13
C PRO A 66 -6.75 -5.48 -5.32
N GLU A 67 -5.57 -5.83 -5.88
CA GLU A 67 -4.59 -6.67 -5.18
C GLU A 67 -3.99 -5.96 -3.96
N ILE A 68 -3.64 -4.68 -4.09
CA ILE A 68 -3.11 -3.87 -2.97
C ILE A 68 -4.16 -3.72 -1.87
N LEU A 69 -5.42 -3.47 -2.23
CA LEU A 69 -6.55 -3.37 -1.31
C LEU A 69 -6.75 -4.65 -0.50
N GLN A 70 -6.65 -5.81 -1.14
CA GLN A 70 -6.76 -7.10 -0.46
C GLN A 70 -5.68 -7.25 0.62
N ILE A 71 -4.42 -6.98 0.28
CA ILE A 71 -3.29 -7.07 1.23
C ILE A 71 -3.50 -6.13 2.43
N ILE A 72 -3.98 -4.91 2.19
CA ILE A 72 -4.27 -3.94 3.26
C ILE A 72 -5.37 -4.48 4.18
N LYS A 73 -6.47 -5.01 3.62
CA LYS A 73 -7.57 -5.56 4.43
C LYS A 73 -7.17 -6.79 5.24
N GLU A 74 -6.28 -7.63 4.72
CA GLU A 74 -5.77 -8.79 5.46
C GLU A 74 -4.90 -8.39 6.66
N LEU A 75 -4.04 -7.37 6.50
CA LEU A 75 -3.13 -6.93 7.58
C LEU A 75 -3.77 -5.93 8.55
N PHE A 76 -4.67 -5.09 8.03
CA PHE A 76 -5.31 -3.97 8.71
C PHE A 76 -6.82 -3.94 8.40
N PRO A 77 -7.60 -4.91 8.91
CA PRO A 77 -9.01 -5.10 8.54
C PRO A 77 -9.90 -3.88 8.83
N GLU A 78 -9.58 -3.12 9.87
CA GLU A 78 -10.31 -1.90 10.26
C GLU A 78 -9.98 -0.68 9.38
N THR A 79 -9.01 -0.79 8.48
CA THR A 79 -8.54 0.36 7.69
C THR A 79 -9.49 0.67 6.54
N LYS A 80 -10.00 1.91 6.54
CA LYS A 80 -10.75 2.48 5.42
C LYS A 80 -9.77 2.93 4.34
N VAL A 81 -9.94 2.44 3.12
CA VAL A 81 -9.07 2.77 1.99
C VAL A 81 -9.80 3.69 1.02
N GLU A 82 -9.24 4.86 0.79
CA GLU A 82 -9.69 5.80 -0.23
C GLU A 82 -8.82 5.67 -1.49
N LEU A 83 -9.47 5.69 -2.65
CA LEU A 83 -8.80 5.61 -3.95
C LEU A 83 -8.89 6.97 -4.64
N GLN A 84 -7.75 7.53 -5.03
CA GLN A 84 -7.69 8.75 -5.85
C GLN A 84 -6.82 8.46 -7.08
N GLY A 85 -7.43 8.42 -8.26
CA GLY A 85 -6.72 7.99 -9.46
C GLY A 85 -7.49 8.22 -10.73
#